data_AF-A0A154QXV0-F1
#
_entry.id   AF-A0A154QXV0-F1
#
_cell.length_a   1.000
_cell.length_b   1.000
_cell.length_c   1.000
_cell.angle_alpha   90.00
_cell.angle_beta   90.00
_cell.angle_gamma   90.00
#
_symmetry.space_group_name_H-M   'P 1'
#
loop_
_entity.id
_entity.type
_entity.pdbx_description
1 polymer ?
#
loop_
_entity_poly.entity_id
_entity_poly.type
_entity_poly.pdbx_seq_one_letter_code
_entity_poly.pdbx_strand_id
1 'polypeptide(L)'
;MSNIVDFLETVGQNASLRYASNGEMQRMLADTRIDPEVRDAVLAKDQARLTALAGARNVCCMLVPAMVQSDRDSGTGEDDGYYHQRRA
;
A
#
# COMPACT_ATOMS: atom_id res chain seq x y z
N MET A 1 -13.65 14.91 -2.67
CA MET A 1 -12.30 15.46 -2.79
C MET A 1 -11.49 14.36 -3.43
N SER A 2 -10.97 14.54 -4.64
CA SER A 2 -10.16 13.51 -5.28
C SER A 2 -8.71 13.83 -4.96
N ASN A 3 -8.07 12.98 -4.17
CA ASN A 3 -6.69 13.14 -3.75
C ASN A 3 -5.80 12.22 -4.59
N ILE A 4 -4.50 12.49 -4.66
CA ILE A 4 -3.53 11.62 -5.33
C ILE A 4 -3.61 10.17 -4.83
N VAL A 5 -4.03 9.97 -3.59
CA VAL A 5 -4.25 8.65 -2.97
C VAL A 5 -5.33 7.86 -3.73
N ASP A 6 -6.48 8.47 -4.07
CA ASP A 6 -7.58 7.78 -4.77
C ASP A 6 -7.15 7.36 -6.18
N PHE A 7 -6.36 8.20 -6.83
CA PHE A 7 -5.77 7.89 -8.12
C PHE A 7 -4.80 6.70 -8.03
N LEU A 8 -3.87 6.73 -7.06
CA LEU A 8 -2.92 5.64 -6.85
C LEU A 8 -3.60 4.33 -6.42
N GLU A 9 -4.69 4.42 -5.66
CA GLU A 9 -5.53 3.27 -5.32
C GLU A 9 -6.17 2.67 -6.58
N THR A 10 -6.76 3.49 -7.45
CA THR A 10 -7.36 3.04 -8.72
C THR A 10 -6.33 2.33 -9.60
N VAL A 11 -5.11 2.89 -9.69
CA VAL A 11 -4.00 2.27 -10.43
C VAL A 11 -3.55 0.97 -9.77
N GLY A 12 -3.48 0.92 -8.44
CA GLY A 12 -3.07 -0.27 -7.68
C GLY A 12 -4.08 -1.42 -7.73
N GLN A 13 -5.38 -1.11 -7.81
CA GLN A 13 -6.45 -2.10 -7.90
C GLN A 13 -6.60 -2.68 -9.32
N ASN A 14 -6.06 -2.01 -10.33
CA ASN A 14 -6.20 -2.43 -11.73
C ASN A 14 -4.86 -2.86 -12.33
N ALA A 15 -4.63 -4.17 -12.35
CA ALA A 15 -3.38 -4.77 -12.83
C ALA A 15 -3.05 -4.40 -14.30
N SER A 16 -4.05 -4.13 -15.14
CA SER A 16 -3.85 -3.71 -16.53
C SER A 16 -3.18 -2.33 -16.62
N LEU A 17 -3.40 -1.46 -15.64
CA LEU A 17 -2.82 -0.11 -15.61
C LEU A 17 -1.34 -0.09 -15.25
N ARG A 18 -0.79 -1.21 -14.74
CA ARG A 18 0.65 -1.37 -14.49
C ARG A 18 1.49 -1.13 -15.75
N TYR A 19 0.92 -1.44 -16.91
CA TYR A 19 1.58 -1.31 -18.22
C TYR A 19 0.95 -0.20 -19.07
N ALA A 20 0.13 0.67 -18.48
CA ALA A 20 -0.46 1.80 -19.18
C ALA A 20 0.64 2.66 -19.81
N SER A 21 0.39 3.07 -21.05
CA SER A 21 1.24 4.03 -21.73
C SER A 21 1.20 5.39 -21.03
N ASN A 22 2.24 6.21 -21.24
CA ASN A 22 2.25 7.58 -20.72
C ASN A 22 1.03 8.38 -21.17
N GLY A 23 0.52 8.15 -22.39
CA GLY A 23 -0.67 8.83 -22.91
C GLY A 23 -1.99 8.39 -22.26
N GLU A 24 -2.07 7.15 -21.78
CA GLU A 24 -3.21 6.67 -20.97
C GLU A 24 -3.14 7.24 -19.55
N MET A 25 -1.96 7.23 -18.93
CA MET A 25 -1.71 7.88 -17.63
C MET A 25 -2.06 9.36 -17.65
N GLN A 26 -1.66 10.10 -18.69
CA GLN A 26 -2.01 11.52 -18.86
C GLN A 26 -3.52 11.74 -18.93
N ARG A 27 -4.25 10.90 -19.68
CA ARG A 27 -5.71 10.99 -19.78
C ARG A 27 -6.39 10.75 -18.44
N MET A 28 -5.98 9.71 -17.71
CA MET A 28 -6.52 9.43 -16.39
C MET A 28 -6.27 10.57 -15.40
N LEU A 29 -5.08 11.17 -15.43
CA LEU A 29 -4.73 12.30 -14.59
C LEU A 29 -5.46 13.60 -15.00
N ALA A 30 -5.89 13.74 -16.26
CA ALA A 30 -6.66 14.89 -16.72
C ALA A 30 -8.10 14.89 -16.17
N ASP A 31 -8.68 13.70 -15.98
CA ASP A 31 -10.02 13.54 -15.41
C ASP A 31 -10.03 13.68 -13.88
N THR A 32 -8.85 13.73 -13.26
CA THR A 32 -8.68 13.81 -11.81
C THR A 32 -8.32 15.24 -11.39
N ARG A 33 -8.99 15.78 -10.35
CA ARG A 33 -8.67 17.11 -9.80
C ARG A 33 -7.44 17.03 -8.88
N ILE A 34 -6.27 16.81 -9.45
CA ILE A 34 -4.98 16.74 -8.76
C ILE A 34 -4.16 18.01 -9.05
N ASP A 35 -3.38 18.46 -8.06
CA ASP A 35 -2.48 19.60 -8.24
C ASP A 35 -1.50 19.38 -9.40
N PRO A 36 -1.22 20.41 -10.23
CA PRO A 36 -0.36 20.28 -11.40
C PRO A 36 1.03 19.71 -11.06
N GLU A 37 1.62 20.13 -9.94
CA GLU A 37 2.94 19.66 -9.52
C GLU A 37 2.98 18.17 -9.19
N VAL A 38 1.88 17.66 -8.63
CA VAL A 38 1.72 16.24 -8.30
C VAL A 38 1.55 15.44 -9.59
N ARG A 39 0.72 15.91 -10.52
CA ARG A 39 0.56 15.29 -11.85
C ARG A 39 1.88 15.19 -12.58
N ASP A 40 2.67 16.26 -12.58
CA ASP A 40 3.98 16.29 -13.23
C ASP A 40 4.95 15.29 -12.59
N ALA A 41 4.96 15.20 -11.26
CA ALA A 41 5.77 14.21 -10.54
C ALA A 41 5.36 12.77 -10.87
N VAL A 42 4.06 12.49 -10.98
CA VAL A 42 3.53 11.17 -11.39
C VAL A 42 3.97 10.82 -12.82
N LEU A 43 3.82 11.74 -13.77
CA LEU A 43 4.18 11.53 -15.17
C LEU A 43 5.69 11.34 -15.38
N ALA A 44 6.50 12.08 -14.61
CA ALA A 44 7.95 11.94 -14.61
C ALA A 44 8.43 10.65 -13.88
N LYS A 45 7.52 9.93 -13.21
CA LYS A 45 7.84 8.80 -12.31
C LYS A 45 8.85 9.20 -11.22
N ASP A 46 8.79 10.46 -10.79
CA ASP A 46 9.69 11.02 -9.78
C ASP A 46 9.17 10.69 -8.39
N GLN A 47 9.61 9.54 -7.87
CA GLN A 47 9.20 9.05 -6.56
C GLN A 47 9.60 10.02 -5.43
N ALA A 48 10.78 10.64 -5.51
CA ALA A 48 11.28 11.51 -4.44
C ALA A 48 10.41 12.77 -4.33
N ARG A 49 10.16 13.42 -5.48
CA ARG A 49 9.28 14.60 -5.54
C ARG A 49 7.84 14.26 -5.16
N LEU A 50 7.32 13.14 -5.63
CA LEU A 50 5.96 12.71 -5.28
C LEU A 50 5.80 12.44 -3.78
N THR A 51 6.81 11.83 -3.15
CA THR A 51 6.82 11.59 -1.69
C THR A 51 6.81 12.90 -0.91
N ALA A 52 7.62 13.88 -1.32
CA ALA A 52 7.67 15.20 -0.70
C ALA A 52 6.34 15.96 -0.85
N LEU A 53 5.77 15.99 -2.05
CA LEU A 53 4.48 16.65 -2.33
C LEU A 53 3.31 16.01 -1.56
N ALA A 54 3.32 14.68 -1.43
CA ALA A 54 2.29 13.96 -0.68
C ALA A 54 2.49 13.99 0.84
N GLY A 55 3.59 14.57 1.35
CA GLY A 55 3.96 14.50 2.76
C GLY A 55 4.10 13.06 3.27
N ALA A 56 4.40 12.13 2.37
CA ALA A 56 4.41 10.70 2.67
C ALA A 56 5.74 10.28 3.32
N ARG A 57 5.66 9.23 4.15
CA ARG A 57 6.83 8.58 4.73
C ARG A 57 6.75 7.08 4.51
N ASN A 58 7.89 6.44 4.29
CA ASN A 58 7.94 4.98 4.21
C ASN A 58 7.61 4.40 5.60
N VAL A 59 6.61 3.53 5.64
CA VAL A 59 6.23 2.78 6.83
C VAL A 59 6.37 1.30 6.51
N CYS A 60 7.14 0.58 7.33
CA CYS A 60 7.25 -0.88 7.27
C CYS A 60 6.50 -1.45 8.48
N CYS A 61 5.43 -2.20 8.23
CA CYS A 61 4.67 -2.88 9.26
C CYS A 61 4.90 -4.39 9.16
N MET A 62 5.18 -5.04 10.28
CA MET A 62 5.14 -6.50 10.34
C MET A 62 3.68 -6.95 10.43
N LEU A 63 3.22 -7.71 9.44
CA LEU A 63 1.93 -8.40 9.50
C LEU A 63 2.14 -9.72 10.25
N VAL A 64 1.62 -9.82 11.46
CA VAL A 64 1.59 -11.08 12.22
C VAL A 64 0.30 -11.81 11.85
N PRO A 65 0.36 -13.05 11.33
CA PRO A 65 -0.84 -13.83 11.06
C PRO A 65 -1.69 -13.95 12.32
N ALA A 66 -3.00 -13.78 12.20
CA ALA A 66 -3.90 -14.08 13.30
C ALA A 66 -3.72 -15.55 13.69
N MET A 67 -3.43 -15.81 14.97
CA MET A 67 -3.50 -17.18 15.47
C MET A 67 -4.95 -17.61 15.40
N VAL A 68 -5.24 -18.61 14.58
CA VAL A 68 -6.55 -19.26 14.60
C VAL A 68 -6.59 -20.03 15.92
N GLN A 69 -7.27 -19.49 16.92
CA GLN A 69 -7.64 -20.27 18.10
C GLN A 69 -8.47 -21.44 17.57
N SER A 70 -7.86 -22.62 17.57
CA SER A 70 -8.60 -23.84 17.32
C SER A 70 -9.49 -24.04 18.55
N ASP A 71 -10.80 -24.16 18.37
CA ASP A 71 -11.78 -24.55 19.41
C ASP A 71 -11.55 -26.00 19.87
N ARG A 72 -10.32 -26.31 20.30
CA ARG A 72 -9.88 -27.57 20.87
C ARG A 72 -8.82 -27.24 21.92
N ASP A 73 -9.27 -26.74 23.07
CA ASP A 73 -9.22 -27.54 24.30
C ASP A 73 -9.84 -26.74 25.45
N SER A 74 -10.98 -27.20 25.97
CA SER A 74 -11.41 -26.81 27.30
C SER A 74 -10.61 -27.64 28.30
N GLY A 75 -9.35 -27.27 28.51
CA GLY A 75 -8.42 -27.99 29.38
C GLY A 75 -7.51 -27.01 30.08
N THR A 76 -7.84 -26.67 31.32
CA THR A 76 -7.12 -25.76 32.21
C THR A 76 -5.64 -26.13 32.32
N GLY A 77 -4.74 -25.19 32.08
CA GLY A 77 -3.31 -25.37 32.31
C GLY A 77 -2.51 -24.11 31.98
N GLU A 78 -2.31 -23.27 32.99
CA GLU A 78 -1.38 -22.14 32.98
C GLU A 78 0.04 -22.64 32.68
N ASP A 79 0.66 -22.20 31.57
CA ASP A 79 2.12 -22.14 31.44
C ASP A 79 2.54 -21.15 30.33
N ASP A 80 3.12 -20.02 30.77
CA ASP A 80 3.81 -19.04 29.93
C ASP A 80 5.04 -19.68 29.27
N GLY A 81 4.91 -20.15 28.03
CA GLY A 81 5.95 -20.89 27.31
C GLY A 81 6.48 -20.20 26.05
N TYR A 82 7.43 -19.28 26.23
CA TYR A 82 8.55 -18.94 25.32
C TYR A 82 8.49 -19.38 23.83
N TYR A 83 8.29 -18.41 22.93
CA TYR A 83 8.44 -18.60 21.48
C TYR A 83 9.91 -18.63 21.04
N HIS A 84 10.54 -19.80 21.04
CA HIS A 84 11.75 -20.04 20.24
C HIS A 84 11.40 -20.88 19.01
N GLN A 85 10.94 -20.22 17.95
CA GLN A 85 10.85 -20.86 16.63
C GLN A 85 12.26 -20.95 16.03
N ARG A 86 12.98 -22.04 16.32
CA ARG A 86 14.17 -22.42 15.55
C ARG A 86 13.72 -22.69 14.11
N ARG A 87 14.18 -21.86 13.17
CA ARG A 87 14.12 -22.15 11.74
C ARG A 87 15.23 -23.16 11.42
N ALA A 88 14.84 -24.26 10.78
CA ALA A 88 15.74 -25.15 10.07
C ALA A 88 16.22 -24.50 8.75
#